data_AF-A0A7Y9KQ98-F1
#
_entry.id   AF-A0A7Y9KQ98-F1
#
_cell.length_a   1.000
_cell.length_b   1.000
_cell.length_c   1.000
_cell.angle_alpha   90.00
_cell.angle_beta   90.00
_cell.angle_gamma   90.00
#
_symmetry.space_group_name_H-M   'P 1'
#
loop_
_entity.id
_entity.type
_entity.pdbx_description
1 polymer ?
#
loop_
_entity_poly.entity_id
_entity_poly.type
_entity_poly.pdbx_seq_one_letter_code
_entity_poly.pdbx_strand_id
1 'polypeptide(L)'
;MAEPSGAQRSASSARAVLAVAVVAIVGLIVFVQRPAGDTAPAATPDPSDTSDTSGFAQPDEVPDGQPSGPTTPPFTGKVAVPTDEEFCAEFRRVDDLQRTYSRGRADTDDLREAAQALVETGVPAAVSLPARSGYYTLIGGLYDFVGLGLDPAAVGAPDAFVATGEEAFAAYLTQSCGL
;
A
#
# COMPACT_ATOMS: atom_id res chain seq x y z
N MET A 1 -33.83 -52.04 11.76
CA MET A 1 -34.53 -50.75 11.80
C MET A 1 -33.69 -49.78 12.63
N ALA A 2 -33.52 -48.54 12.13
CA ALA A 2 -32.82 -47.35 12.68
C ALA A 2 -31.29 -47.48 12.87
N GLU A 3 -30.44 -46.93 11.99
CA GLU A 3 -30.07 -45.53 11.62
C GLU A 3 -28.83 -45.01 12.39
N PRO A 4 -27.77 -44.55 11.68
CA PRO A 4 -26.53 -44.06 12.27
C PRO A 4 -26.62 -42.60 12.72
N SER A 5 -26.06 -42.35 13.91
CA SER A 5 -25.82 -41.02 14.47
C SER A 5 -24.65 -40.31 13.78
N GLY A 6 -24.74 -38.97 13.71
CA GLY A 6 -23.57 -38.13 13.91
C GLY A 6 -23.20 -37.22 12.75
N ALA A 7 -23.78 -36.02 12.77
CA ALA A 7 -23.47 -34.89 11.91
C ALA A 7 -21.96 -34.57 11.82
N GLN A 8 -21.43 -34.57 10.60
CA GLN A 8 -20.11 -34.03 10.29
C GLN A 8 -20.16 -33.21 8.99
N ARG A 9 -21.00 -32.17 8.94
CA ARG A 9 -21.00 -31.17 7.85
C ARG A 9 -21.49 -29.81 8.36
N SER A 10 -20.63 -29.02 8.99
CA SER A 10 -20.92 -27.59 9.23
C SER A 10 -19.66 -26.76 9.52
N ALA A 11 -18.63 -26.89 8.67
CA ALA A 11 -17.50 -25.95 8.70
C ALA A 11 -17.13 -25.39 7.31
N SER A 12 -17.53 -26.05 6.23
CA SER A 12 -17.21 -25.62 4.85
C SER A 12 -18.10 -24.48 4.34
N SER A 13 -19.33 -24.34 4.86
CA SER A 13 -20.31 -23.39 4.33
C SER A 13 -20.01 -21.93 4.70
N ALA A 14 -19.40 -21.67 5.87
CA ALA A 14 -19.15 -20.30 6.32
C ALA A 14 -18.03 -19.60 5.52
N ARG A 15 -16.99 -20.34 5.11
CA ARG A 15 -15.89 -19.80 4.30
C ARG A 15 -16.29 -19.53 2.85
N ALA A 16 -17.17 -20.36 2.29
CA ALA A 16 -17.69 -20.18 0.94
C ALA A 16 -18.56 -18.91 0.83
N VAL A 17 -19.38 -18.62 1.85
CA VAL A 17 -20.25 -17.43 1.85
C VAL A 17 -19.43 -16.14 1.93
N LEU A 18 -18.33 -16.13 2.69
CA LEU A 18 -17.44 -14.97 2.76
C LEU A 18 -16.73 -14.71 1.41
N ALA A 19 -16.24 -15.74 0.74
CA ALA A 19 -15.57 -15.62 -0.55
C ALA A 19 -16.51 -15.09 -1.65
N VAL A 20 -17.78 -15.51 -1.65
CA VAL A 20 -18.79 -14.99 -2.59
C VAL A 20 -19.11 -13.52 -2.33
N ALA A 21 -19.16 -13.10 -1.06
CA ALA A 21 -19.41 -11.70 -0.71
C ALA A 21 -18.30 -10.76 -1.20
N VAL A 22 -17.03 -11.17 -1.07
CA VAL A 22 -15.89 -10.37 -1.54
C VAL A 22 -15.90 -10.21 -3.07
N VAL A 23 -16.18 -11.30 -3.80
CA VAL A 23 -16.26 -11.26 -5.28
C VAL A 23 -17.40 -10.35 -5.76
N ALA A 24 -18.55 -10.36 -5.07
CA ALA A 24 -19.67 -9.48 -5.41
C ALA A 24 -19.34 -7.99 -5.21
N ILE A 25 -18.58 -7.66 -4.16
CA ILE A 25 -18.13 -6.28 -3.89
C ILE A 25 -17.15 -5.81 -4.98
N VAL A 26 -16.16 -6.62 -5.32
CA VAL A 26 -15.18 -6.28 -6.38
C VAL A 26 -15.87 -6.12 -7.73
N GLY A 27 -16.82 -7.00 -8.08
CA GLY A 27 -17.60 -6.88 -9.31
C GLY A 27 -18.43 -5.59 -9.37
N LEU A 28 -18.97 -5.13 -8.23
CA LEU A 28 -19.74 -3.89 -8.16
C LEU A 28 -18.85 -2.64 -8.34
N ILE A 29 -17.64 -2.64 -7.78
CA ILE A 29 -16.67 -1.55 -7.96
C ILE A 29 -16.28 -1.43 -9.44
N VAL A 30 -15.96 -2.54 -10.10
CA VAL A 30 -15.60 -2.55 -11.53
C VAL A 30 -16.77 -2.13 -12.42
N PHE A 31 -18.01 -2.45 -12.05
CA PHE A 31 -19.20 -2.06 -12.82
C PHE A 31 -19.55 -0.57 -12.69
N VAL A 32 -19.31 0.04 -11.54
CA VAL A 32 -19.54 1.48 -11.30
C VAL A 32 -18.45 2.35 -11.95
N GLN A 33 -17.24 1.81 -12.15
CA GLN A 33 -16.13 2.51 -12.81
C GLN A 33 -16.19 2.54 -14.35
N ARG A 34 -17.29 2.12 -14.99
CA ARG A 34 -17.47 2.36 -16.44
C ARG A 34 -17.83 3.83 -16.66
N PRO A 35 -16.94 4.67 -17.24
CA PRO A 35 -17.21 6.09 -17.39
C PRO A 35 -18.17 6.28 -18.56
N ALA A 36 -19.37 6.77 -18.28
CA ALA A 36 -20.20 7.42 -19.27
C ALA A 36 -19.77 8.90 -19.36
N GLY A 37 -19.32 9.30 -20.54
CA GLY A 37 -19.62 10.62 -21.10
C GLY A 37 -18.73 11.80 -20.68
N ASP A 38 -18.04 12.34 -21.69
CA ASP A 38 -17.82 13.78 -21.91
C ASP A 38 -18.88 14.69 -21.29
N THR A 39 -18.46 15.69 -20.51
CA THR A 39 -18.82 17.11 -20.76
C THR A 39 -17.98 18.06 -19.88
N ALA A 40 -17.13 18.87 -20.53
CA ALA A 40 -16.80 20.23 -20.07
C ALA A 40 -17.99 21.16 -20.47
N PRO A 41 -18.27 22.32 -19.82
CA PRO A 41 -17.32 23.43 -19.74
C PRO A 41 -17.39 24.37 -18.48
N ALA A 42 -16.27 25.08 -18.29
CA ALA A 42 -16.09 26.47 -17.82
C ALA A 42 -16.89 27.02 -16.61
N ALA A 43 -16.14 27.43 -15.57
CA ALA A 43 -16.37 28.70 -14.86
C ALA A 43 -15.11 29.13 -14.08
N THR A 44 -14.49 30.23 -14.50
CA THR A 44 -13.62 31.09 -13.67
C THR A 44 -14.46 31.77 -12.57
N PRO A 45 -13.90 32.04 -11.38
CA PRO A 45 -13.56 33.43 -11.08
C PRO A 45 -12.32 33.62 -10.16
N ASP A 46 -11.46 34.57 -10.54
CA ASP A 46 -10.74 35.50 -9.66
C ASP A 46 -11.62 36.79 -9.62
N PRO A 47 -11.68 37.66 -8.58
CA PRO A 47 -10.53 38.07 -7.77
C PRO A 47 -10.77 38.52 -6.30
N SER A 48 -9.65 38.84 -5.63
CA SER A 48 -9.44 39.92 -4.63
C SER A 48 -9.07 39.50 -3.20
N ASP A 49 -7.83 39.83 -2.85
CA ASP A 49 -7.35 40.57 -1.67
C ASP A 49 -8.30 40.79 -0.48
N THR A 50 -7.82 40.46 0.72
CA THR A 50 -7.33 41.46 1.69
C THR A 50 -6.71 40.82 2.93
N SER A 51 -5.61 41.44 3.36
CA SER A 51 -4.86 41.27 4.61
C SER A 51 -5.74 41.25 5.88
N ASP A 52 -5.30 40.59 6.95
CA ASP A 52 -4.43 41.19 7.99
C ASP A 52 -4.54 40.46 9.35
N THR A 53 -3.49 40.63 10.15
CA THR A 53 -3.47 40.57 11.63
C THR A 53 -3.54 39.19 12.29
N SER A 54 -2.39 38.77 12.84
CA SER A 54 -2.24 38.51 14.28
C SER A 54 -0.76 38.33 14.62
N GLY A 55 -0.16 39.37 15.17
CA GLY A 55 1.15 39.30 15.80
C GLY A 55 1.10 38.53 17.11
N PHE A 56 2.13 37.74 17.39
CA PHE A 56 2.49 37.32 18.74
C PHE A 56 4.02 37.35 18.90
N ALA A 57 4.42 38.20 19.85
CA ALA A 57 5.69 38.35 20.56
C ALA A 57 6.84 37.40 20.21
N GLN A 58 7.99 37.99 19.85
CA GLN A 58 9.31 37.42 20.12
C GLN A 58 9.56 37.41 21.64
N PRO A 59 10.14 36.33 22.18
CA PRO A 59 11.04 36.42 23.30
C PRO A 59 12.49 36.25 22.83
N ASP A 60 13.29 37.27 23.09
CA ASP A 60 14.73 37.18 23.35
C ASP A 60 15.01 36.09 24.40
N GLU A 61 15.89 35.13 24.10
CA GLU A 61 17.07 34.74 24.90
C GLU A 61 17.65 33.43 24.36
N VAL A 62 18.91 33.45 23.93
CA VAL A 62 19.70 32.24 23.66
C VAL A 62 20.81 32.18 24.71
N PRO A 63 20.70 31.35 25.75
CA PRO A 63 21.85 31.00 26.58
C PRO A 63 22.62 29.87 25.91
N ASP A 64 23.87 30.16 25.54
CA ASP A 64 24.93 29.18 25.29
C ASP A 64 24.96 28.10 26.39
N GLY A 65 24.84 26.81 26.02
CA GLY A 65 24.72 25.76 27.05
C GLY A 65 24.73 24.28 26.69
N GLN A 66 25.26 23.86 25.53
CA GLN A 66 25.84 22.51 25.30
C GLN A 66 24.94 21.23 25.52
N PRO A 67 25.40 20.00 25.20
CA PRO A 67 24.91 19.24 24.06
C PRO A 67 24.19 17.93 24.45
N SER A 68 23.12 17.55 23.75
CA SER A 68 22.66 16.15 23.66
C SER A 68 21.56 16.05 22.59
N GLY A 69 21.94 16.21 21.33
CA GLY A 69 21.13 15.64 20.25
C GLY A 69 21.32 14.13 20.24
N PRO A 70 20.26 13.32 20.01
CA PRO A 70 20.47 11.92 19.67
C PRO A 70 21.39 11.87 18.46
N THR A 71 22.56 11.25 18.61
CA THR A 71 23.43 10.93 17.49
C THR A 71 22.68 9.94 16.61
N THR A 72 21.93 10.48 15.64
CA THR A 72 21.54 9.73 14.45
C THR A 72 22.84 9.24 13.83
N PRO A 73 23.07 7.92 13.71
CA PRO A 73 24.25 7.45 13.01
C PRO A 73 24.21 8.05 11.58
N PRO A 74 25.33 8.55 11.05
CA PRO A 74 25.36 8.94 9.65
C PRO A 74 25.13 7.67 8.83
N PHE A 75 23.96 7.56 8.19
CA PHE A 75 23.76 6.66 7.06
C PHE A 75 24.63 7.17 5.90
N THR A 76 25.93 6.96 6.02
CA THR A 76 26.94 7.10 4.96
C THR A 76 27.07 5.80 4.17
N GLY A 77 25.93 5.16 3.88
CA GLY A 77 25.79 4.28 2.74
C GLY A 77 24.91 5.02 1.75
N LYS A 78 25.33 5.16 0.49
CA LYS A 78 24.33 5.31 -0.58
C LYS A 78 23.42 4.10 -0.42
N VAL A 79 22.24 4.28 0.17
CA VAL A 79 21.16 3.30 0.02
C VAL A 79 20.95 3.28 -1.49
N ALA A 80 21.47 2.24 -2.14
CA ALA A 80 21.31 2.08 -3.56
C ALA A 80 19.80 2.02 -3.77
N VAL A 81 19.26 3.03 -4.44
CA VAL A 81 17.85 3.01 -4.82
C VAL A 81 17.68 1.78 -5.71
N PRO A 82 16.77 0.85 -5.39
CA PRO A 82 16.61 -0.36 -6.16
C PRO A 82 16.23 -0.01 -7.59
N THR A 83 16.71 -0.82 -8.52
CA THR A 83 16.28 -0.74 -9.91
C THR A 83 14.85 -1.26 -10.05
N ASP A 84 14.15 -0.81 -11.10
CA ASP A 84 12.83 -1.34 -11.43
C ASP A 84 12.87 -2.86 -11.61
N GLU A 85 13.96 -3.41 -12.17
CA GLU A 85 14.13 -4.85 -12.39
C GLU A 85 14.17 -5.65 -11.08
N GLU A 86 14.94 -5.19 -10.09
CA GLU A 86 15.02 -5.82 -8.76
C GLU A 86 13.67 -5.77 -8.04
N PHE A 87 13.02 -4.61 -8.03
CA PHE A 87 11.68 -4.47 -7.45
C PHE A 87 10.66 -5.37 -8.14
N CYS A 88 10.62 -5.37 -9.47
CA CYS A 88 9.68 -6.18 -10.25
C CYS A 88 9.94 -7.68 -10.08
N ALA A 89 11.20 -8.10 -9.88
CA ALA A 89 11.55 -9.50 -9.63
C ALA A 89 11.00 -9.97 -8.27
N GLU A 90 11.21 -9.20 -7.20
CA GLU A 90 10.65 -9.53 -5.88
C GLU A 90 9.12 -9.42 -5.86
N PHE A 91 8.54 -8.46 -6.57
CA PHE A 91 7.09 -8.34 -6.68
C PHE A 91 6.48 -9.58 -7.36
N ARG A 92 7.10 -10.07 -8.44
CA ARG A 92 6.69 -11.32 -9.11
C ARG A 92 6.83 -12.53 -8.19
N ARG A 93 7.90 -12.59 -7.39
CA ARG A 93 8.09 -13.66 -6.39
C ARG A 93 6.95 -13.69 -5.37
N VAL A 94 6.53 -12.53 -4.87
CA VAL A 94 5.38 -12.42 -3.96
C VAL A 94 4.09 -12.88 -4.64
N ASP A 95 3.80 -12.43 -5.87
CA ASP A 95 2.61 -12.86 -6.62
C ASP A 95 2.58 -14.39 -6.84
N ASP A 96 3.71 -14.98 -7.24
CA ASP A 96 3.83 -16.43 -7.43
C ASP A 96 3.60 -17.21 -6.12
N LEU A 97 4.10 -16.70 -4.99
CA LEU A 97 3.86 -17.30 -3.68
C LEU A 97 2.40 -17.15 -3.24
N GLN A 98 1.73 -16.03 -3.50
CA GLN A 98 0.29 -15.88 -3.22
C GLN A 98 -0.56 -16.88 -4.04
N ARG A 99 -0.21 -17.09 -5.32
CA ARG A 99 -0.83 -18.12 -6.17
C ARG A 99 -0.56 -19.54 -5.66
N THR A 100 0.62 -19.78 -5.11
CA THR A 100 0.99 -21.09 -4.56
C THR A 100 0.31 -21.35 -3.23
N TYR A 101 0.22 -20.34 -2.37
CA TYR A 101 -0.51 -20.35 -1.10
C TYR A 101 -2.00 -20.63 -1.29
N SER A 102 -2.66 -19.94 -2.23
CA SER A 102 -4.09 -20.18 -2.54
C SER A 102 -4.39 -21.59 -3.07
N ARG A 103 -3.38 -22.30 -3.57
CA ARG A 103 -3.45 -23.72 -3.97
C ARG A 103 -3.07 -24.68 -2.84
N GLY A 104 -2.77 -24.18 -1.64
CA GLY A 104 -2.34 -24.95 -0.47
C GLY A 104 -0.94 -25.57 -0.64
N ARG A 105 -0.06 -24.91 -1.40
CA ARG A 105 1.30 -25.42 -1.72
C ARG A 105 2.44 -24.56 -1.16
N ALA A 106 2.12 -23.48 -0.45
CA ALA A 106 3.06 -22.62 0.26
C ALA A 106 2.45 -22.28 1.61
N ASP A 107 3.30 -22.00 2.59
CA ASP A 107 2.89 -21.63 3.94
C ASP A 107 2.80 -20.11 4.10
N THR A 108 2.11 -19.66 5.15
CA THR A 108 2.04 -18.23 5.50
C THR A 108 3.43 -17.66 5.83
N ASP A 109 4.35 -18.50 6.29
CA ASP A 109 5.73 -18.11 6.60
C ASP A 109 6.52 -17.76 5.33
N ASP A 110 6.31 -18.49 4.23
CA ASP A 110 6.92 -18.18 2.92
C ASP A 110 6.45 -16.81 2.39
N LEU A 111 5.16 -16.53 2.56
CA LEU A 111 4.57 -15.23 2.20
C LEU A 111 5.15 -14.11 3.05
N ARG A 112 5.34 -14.34 4.35
CA ARG A 112 5.94 -13.36 5.25
C ARG A 112 7.36 -13.03 4.84
N GLU A 113 8.18 -14.06 4.57
CA GLU A 113 9.58 -13.88 4.15
C GLU A 113 9.65 -13.09 2.83
N ALA A 114 8.83 -13.45 1.85
CA ALA A 114 8.84 -12.76 0.56
C ALA A 114 8.33 -11.30 0.66
N ALA A 115 7.31 -11.06 1.48
CA ALA A 115 6.81 -9.71 1.73
C ALA A 115 7.86 -8.83 2.42
N GLN A 116 8.65 -9.41 3.33
CA GLN A 116 9.76 -8.74 3.98
C GLN A 116 10.90 -8.44 3.00
N ALA A 117 11.31 -9.43 2.20
CA ALA A 117 12.35 -9.26 1.17
C ALA A 117 11.99 -8.16 0.15
N LEU A 118 10.73 -8.06 -0.26
CA LEU A 118 10.25 -7.02 -1.15
C LEU A 118 10.36 -5.62 -0.52
N VAL A 119 9.98 -5.45 0.75
CA VAL A 119 10.11 -4.16 1.45
C VAL A 119 11.57 -3.81 1.74
N GLU A 120 12.41 -4.81 2.06
CA GLU A 120 13.85 -4.63 2.28
C GLU A 120 14.60 -4.23 0.99
N THR A 121 14.14 -4.71 -0.17
CA THR A 121 14.62 -4.25 -1.48
C THR A 121 14.34 -2.76 -1.66
N GLY A 122 13.22 -2.29 -1.12
CA GLY A 122 12.78 -0.90 -1.17
C GLY A 122 12.05 -0.57 -2.46
N VAL A 123 11.65 0.69 -2.59
CA VAL A 123 10.86 1.17 -3.72
C VAL A 123 11.71 2.02 -4.67
N PRO A 124 11.71 1.74 -5.98
CA PRO A 124 12.46 2.53 -6.96
C PRO A 124 12.05 4.01 -6.96
N ALA A 125 13.00 4.88 -7.31
CA ALA A 125 12.73 6.32 -7.44
C ALA A 125 11.74 6.64 -8.58
N ALA A 126 11.63 5.76 -9.58
CA ALA A 126 10.69 5.90 -10.68
C ALA A 126 9.23 5.74 -10.25
N VAL A 127 8.97 5.06 -9.11
CA VAL A 127 7.62 4.92 -8.56
C VAL A 127 7.17 6.27 -7.99
N SER A 128 6.18 6.87 -8.64
CA SER A 128 5.56 8.13 -8.23
C SER A 128 4.93 8.06 -6.83
N LEU A 129 4.82 9.19 -6.12
CA LEU A 129 4.18 9.24 -4.80
C LEU A 129 2.76 8.63 -4.76
N PRO A 130 1.86 8.91 -5.73
CA PRO A 130 0.58 8.20 -5.83
C PRO A 130 0.75 6.68 -5.94
N ALA A 131 1.66 6.21 -6.80
CA ALA A 131 1.93 4.79 -6.96
C ALA A 131 2.50 4.14 -5.69
N ARG A 132 3.30 4.88 -4.90
CA ARG A 132 3.77 4.41 -3.58
C ARG A 132 2.63 4.26 -2.57
N SER A 133 1.64 5.15 -2.61
CA SER A 133 0.41 4.99 -1.83
C SER A 133 -0.35 3.73 -2.23
N GLY A 134 -0.50 3.45 -3.53
CA GLY A 134 -1.14 2.22 -4.01
C GLY A 134 -0.37 0.96 -3.62
N TYR A 135 0.96 1.00 -3.76
CA TYR A 135 1.84 -0.06 -3.31
C TYR A 135 1.67 -0.33 -1.81
N TYR A 136 1.65 0.71 -0.97
CA TYR A 136 1.42 0.58 0.47
C TYR A 136 0.08 -0.08 0.78
N THR A 137 -1.01 0.31 0.13
CA THR A 137 -2.32 -0.33 0.31
C THR A 137 -2.25 -1.82 0.00
N LEU A 138 -1.61 -2.18 -1.11
CA LEU A 138 -1.50 -3.58 -1.55
C LEU A 138 -0.61 -4.40 -0.62
N ILE A 139 0.60 -3.93 -0.33
CA ILE A 139 1.57 -4.66 0.50
C ILE A 139 1.16 -4.64 1.98
N GLY A 140 0.51 -3.57 2.43
CA GLY A 140 -0.10 -3.46 3.76
C GLY A 140 -1.16 -4.54 3.98
N GLY A 141 -2.03 -4.78 3.00
CA GLY A 141 -3.00 -5.88 3.07
C GLY A 141 -2.34 -7.27 3.19
N LEU A 142 -1.19 -7.48 2.54
CA LEU A 142 -0.41 -8.71 2.71
C LEU A 142 0.23 -8.81 4.10
N TYR A 143 0.79 -7.71 4.62
CA TYR A 143 1.37 -7.65 5.96
C TYR A 143 0.32 -7.94 7.03
N ASP A 144 -0.85 -7.29 6.94
CA ASP A 144 -1.99 -7.55 7.83
C ASP A 144 -2.42 -9.03 7.78
N PHE A 145 -2.45 -9.61 6.58
CA PHE A 145 -2.78 -11.03 6.39
C PHE A 145 -1.79 -11.97 7.07
N VAL A 146 -0.48 -11.68 7.02
CA VAL A 146 0.55 -12.50 7.69
C VAL A 146 0.77 -12.15 9.16
N GLY A 147 -0.03 -11.22 9.71
CA GLY A 147 0.00 -10.80 11.11
C GLY A 147 1.11 -9.80 11.46
N LEU A 148 1.59 -9.05 10.48
CA LEU A 148 2.58 -7.99 10.64
C LEU A 148 1.96 -6.60 10.44
N GLY A 149 2.60 -5.57 11.01
CA GLY A 149 2.28 -4.18 10.71
C GLY A 149 3.32 -3.60 9.75
N LEU A 150 2.88 -2.89 8.72
CA LEU A 150 3.74 -2.15 7.80
C LEU A 150 3.70 -0.66 8.13
N ASP A 151 4.88 -0.05 8.30
CA ASP A 151 5.00 1.41 8.43
C ASP A 151 4.97 2.06 7.03
N PRO A 152 4.15 3.10 6.78
CA PRO A 152 4.10 3.77 5.47
C PRO A 152 5.45 4.38 5.05
N ALA A 153 6.28 4.81 6.00
CA ALA A 153 7.62 5.33 5.72
C ALA A 153 8.57 4.25 5.19
N ALA A 154 8.37 2.98 5.53
CA ALA A 154 9.19 1.86 5.05
C ALA A 154 9.10 1.69 3.52
N VAL A 155 7.99 2.11 2.92
CA VAL A 155 7.74 2.06 1.47
C VAL A 155 7.71 3.45 0.82
N GLY A 156 8.03 4.49 1.58
CA GLY A 156 8.01 5.88 1.12
C GLY A 156 6.63 6.34 0.64
N ALA A 157 5.56 5.80 1.23
CA ALA A 157 4.20 6.23 0.96
C ALA A 157 3.88 7.53 1.72
N PRO A 158 3.02 8.41 1.17
CA PRO A 158 2.56 9.60 1.88
C PRO A 158 1.68 9.21 3.08
N ASP A 159 1.71 10.01 4.15
CA ASP A 159 0.82 9.84 5.31
C ASP A 159 -0.66 10.05 4.98
N ALA A 160 -0.93 10.81 3.91
CA ALA A 160 -2.28 11.06 3.40
C ALA A 160 -2.67 10.02 2.35
N PHE A 161 -3.88 9.48 2.47
CA PHE A 161 -4.46 8.60 1.47
C PHE A 161 -4.56 9.30 0.10
N VAL A 162 -4.12 8.61 -0.95
CA VAL A 162 -4.23 9.08 -2.34
C VAL A 162 -5.26 8.24 -3.07
N ALA A 163 -6.38 8.87 -3.46
CA ALA A 163 -7.51 8.19 -4.08
C ALA A 163 -7.16 7.43 -5.37
N THR A 164 -6.19 7.94 -6.14
CA THR A 164 -5.74 7.32 -7.39
C THR A 164 -4.50 6.43 -7.23
N GLY A 165 -4.18 6.04 -5.99
CA GLY A 165 -2.92 5.38 -5.68
C GLY A 165 -2.81 4.00 -6.31
N GLU A 166 -3.89 3.23 -6.24
CA GLU A 166 -3.97 1.88 -6.80
C GLU A 166 -3.85 1.89 -8.33
N GLU A 167 -4.56 2.79 -9.03
CA GLU A 167 -4.43 2.90 -10.49
C GLU A 167 -3.03 3.35 -10.90
N ALA A 168 -2.43 4.28 -10.15
CA ALA A 168 -1.06 4.73 -10.41
C ALA A 168 -0.04 3.60 -10.22
N PHE A 169 -0.22 2.75 -9.20
CA PHE A 169 0.65 1.61 -8.98
C PHE A 169 0.46 0.53 -10.05
N ALA A 170 -0.79 0.22 -10.42
CA ALA A 170 -1.08 -0.71 -11.50
C ALA A 170 -0.46 -0.25 -12.83
N ALA A 171 -0.57 1.05 -13.16
CA ALA A 171 0.06 1.62 -14.35
C ALA A 171 1.60 1.46 -14.33
N TYR A 172 2.23 1.67 -13.17
CA TYR A 172 3.66 1.41 -12.99
C TYR A 172 4.02 -0.06 -13.20
N LEU A 173 3.26 -1.00 -12.63
CA LEU A 173 3.51 -2.43 -12.82
C LEU A 173 3.40 -2.84 -14.30
N THR A 174 2.41 -2.34 -15.02
CA THR A 174 2.27 -2.61 -16.46
C THR A 174 3.41 -1.99 -17.27
N GLN A 175 3.85 -0.78 -16.92
CA GLN A 175 4.91 -0.08 -17.67
C GLN A 175 6.31 -0.63 -17.38
N SER A 176 6.66 -0.86 -16.12
CA SER A 176 8.01 -1.23 -15.67
C SER A 176 8.18 -2.74 -15.47
N CYS A 177 7.14 -3.45 -15.01
CA CYS A 177 7.22 -4.89 -14.71
C CYS A 177 6.62 -5.78 -15.81
N GLY A 178 5.83 -5.22 -16.74
CA GLY A 178 5.10 -5.97 -17.76
C GLY A 178 3.97 -6.84 -17.18
N LEU A 179 3.36 -6.39 -16.09
CA LEU A 179 2.27 -7.08 -15.35
C LEU A 179 0.88 -6.50 -15.63
#